data_AF-A0A380TNG0-F1
#
_entry.id   AF-A0A380TNG0-F1
#
_cell.length_a   1.000
_cell.length_b   1.000
_cell.length_c   1.000
_cell.angle_alpha   90.00
_cell.angle_beta   90.00
_cell.angle_gamma   90.00
#
_symmetry.space_group_name_H-M   'P 1'
#
loop_
_entity.id
_entity.type
_entity.pdbx_description
1 polymer ?
#
loop_
_entity_poly.entity_id
_entity_poly.type
_entity_poly.pdbx_seq_one_letter_code
_entity_poly.pdbx_strand_id
1 'polypeptide(L)' 'MSDKKQLTAADIRSTYWRSTFLLGSFNFERMQSMGFAVSMIPAIKRLYSTKEDQAAALKRHLEFFNTQP' A
#
# COMPACT_ATOMS: atom_id res chain seq x y z
N MET A 1 -27.03 3.60 6.67
CA MET A 1 -25.92 2.63 6.55
C MET A 1 -24.92 3.25 5.59
N SER A 2 -23.72 3.59 6.04
CA SER A 2 -22.70 4.23 5.18
C SER A 2 -22.32 3.26 4.06
N ASP A 3 -22.40 3.69 2.80
CA ASP A 3 -21.98 2.90 1.64
C ASP A 3 -20.56 2.37 1.85
N LYS A 4 -20.42 1.06 2.02
CA LYS A 4 -19.12 0.43 2.24
C LYS A 4 -18.33 0.53 0.94
N LYS A 5 -17.29 1.37 0.92
CA LYS A 5 -16.31 1.38 -0.17
C LYS A 5 -15.65 0.00 -0.25
N GLN A 6 -15.80 -0.66 -1.39
CA GLN A 6 -15.21 -1.97 -1.66
C GLN A 6 -14.06 -1.85 -2.66
N LEU A 7 -13.10 -2.77 -2.53
CA LEU A 7 -12.02 -2.93 -3.49
C LEU A 7 -12.57 -3.57 -4.76
N THR A 8 -12.15 -3.05 -5.91
CA THR A 8 -12.47 -3.66 -7.19
C THR A 8 -11.40 -4.69 -7.57
N ALA A 9 -11.75 -5.60 -8.48
CA ALA A 9 -10.77 -6.55 -9.02
C ALA A 9 -9.59 -5.85 -9.74
N ALA A 10 -9.81 -4.65 -10.28
CA ALA A 10 -8.74 -3.83 -10.87
C ALA A 10 -7.75 -3.32 -9.81
N ASP A 11 -8.25 -2.89 -8.66
CA ASP A 11 -7.41 -2.45 -7.54
C ASP A 11 -6.54 -3.61 -7.04
N ILE A 12 -7.14 -4.79 -6.88
CA ILE A 12 -6.44 -6.01 -6.43
C ILE A 12 -5.34 -6.41 -7.42
N ARG A 13 -5.67 -6.47 -8.72
CA ARG A 13 -4.66 -6.78 -9.76
C ARG A 13 -3.53 -5.75 -9.78
N SER A 14 -3.85 -4.46 -9.62
CA SER A 14 -2.83 -3.41 -9.57
C SER A 14 -1.91 -3.56 -8.36
N THR A 15 -2.46 -3.87 -7.18
CA THR A 15 -1.69 -4.15 -5.97
C THR A 15 -0.78 -5.37 -6.16
N TYR A 16 -1.29 -6.46 -6.74
CA TYR A 16 -0.50 -7.65 -7.05
C TYR A 16 0.69 -7.36 -7.98
N TRP A 17 0.47 -6.65 -9.08
CA TRP A 17 1.56 -6.30 -10.00
C TRP A 17 2.59 -5.35 -9.38
N ARG A 18 2.19 -4.52 -8.41
CA ARG A 18 3.13 -3.67 -7.68
C ARG A 18 3.92 -4.45 -6.63
N SER A 19 3.35 -5.50 -6.04
CA SER A 19 4.04 -6.31 -5.03
C SER A 19 5.18 -7.15 -5.60
N THR A 20 5.24 -7.40 -6.92
CA THR A 20 6.40 -8.08 -7.55
C THR A 20 7.70 -7.29 -7.41
N PHE A 21 7.61 -5.98 -7.12
CA PHE A 21 8.73 -5.10 -6.88
C PHE A 21 8.98 -4.83 -5.38
N LEU A 22 8.49 -5.70 -4.48
CA LEU A 22 8.58 -5.52 -3.03
C LEU A 22 10.02 -5.27 -2.54
N LEU A 23 10.99 -6.01 -3.09
CA LEU A 23 12.41 -5.87 -2.76
C LEU A 23 13.11 -4.70 -3.49
N GLY A 24 12.44 -4.03 -4.43
CA GLY A 24 13.06 -3.01 -5.29
C GLY A 24 13.51 -1.74 -4.57
N SER A 25 13.09 -1.55 -3.32
CA SER A 25 13.47 -0.42 -2.47
C SER A 25 13.92 -0.85 -1.07
N PHE A 26 14.48 -2.06 -0.98
CA PHE A 26 15.01 -2.59 0.26
C PHE A 26 16.11 -1.68 0.82
N ASN A 27 16.02 -1.36 2.12
CA ASN A 27 17.02 -0.57 2.82
C ASN A 27 17.20 -1.05 4.26
N PHE A 28 18.34 -0.77 4.88
CA PHE A 28 18.64 -1.27 6.23
C PHE A 28 17.85 -0.58 7.35
N GLU A 29 17.27 0.60 7.11
CA GLU A 29 16.48 1.32 8.12
C GLU A 29 15.09 0.70 8.29
N ARG A 30 14.42 0.37 7.18
CA ARG A 30 13.00 -0.04 7.17
C ARG A 30 12.70 -1.23 6.26
N MET A 31 13.72 -1.94 5.79
CA MET A 31 13.65 -3.18 5.01
C MET A 31 12.74 -3.03 3.79
N GLN A 32 11.64 -3.78 3.69
CA GLN A 32 10.72 -3.86 2.55
C GLN A 32 9.56 -2.83 2.60
N SER A 33 9.50 -2.00 3.64
CA SER A 33 8.39 -1.06 3.89
C SER A 33 8.01 -0.20 2.69
N MET A 34 8.99 0.36 1.99
CA MET A 34 8.76 1.21 0.82
C MET A 34 8.08 0.45 -0.32
N GLY A 35 8.52 -0.78 -0.62
CA GLY A 35 7.90 -1.64 -1.62
C GLY A 35 6.47 -2.02 -1.23
N PHE A 36 6.25 -2.29 0.06
CA PHE A 36 4.94 -2.59 0.59
C PHE A 36 3.99 -1.39 0.48
N ALA A 37 4.44 -0.20 0.90
CA ALA A 37 3.67 1.04 0.77
C ALA A 37 3.24 1.32 -0.67
N VAL A 38 4.15 1.12 -1.64
CA VAL A 38 3.86 1.31 -3.08
C VAL A 38 2.79 0.33 -3.56
N SER A 39 2.81 -0.92 -3.10
CA SER A 39 1.81 -1.93 -3.46
C SER A 39 0.40 -1.58 -2.97
N MET A 40 0.30 -0.87 -1.84
CA MET A 40 -0.97 -0.50 -1.21
C MET A 40 -1.61 0.77 -1.79
N ILE A 41 -0.91 1.55 -2.62
CA ILE A 41 -1.41 2.81 -3.21
C ILE A 41 -2.80 2.65 -3.89
N PRO A 42 -3.08 1.64 -4.72
CA PRO A 42 -4.38 1.49 -5.37
C PRO A 42 -5.53 1.32 -4.37
N ALA A 43 -5.32 0.48 -3.35
CA ALA A 43 -6.29 0.25 -2.28
C ALA A 43 -6.51 1.51 -1.45
N ILE A 44 -5.44 2.23 -1.09
CA ILE A 44 -5.50 3.47 -0.31
C ILE A 44 -6.30 4.55 -1.07
N LYS A 45 -6.01 4.75 -2.36
CA LYS A 45 -6.74 5.72 -3.19
C LYS A 45 -8.23 5.41 -3.32
N ARG A 46 -8.63 4.13 -3.27
CA ARG A 46 -10.03 3.71 -3.31
C ARG A 46 -10.74 3.98 -1.99
N LEU A 47 -10.12 3.59 -0.87
CA LEU A 47 -10.75 3.61 0.44
C LEU A 47 -10.79 5.03 1.04
N TYR A 48 -9.76 5.84 0.80
CA TYR A 48 -9.61 7.18 1.37
C TYR A 48 -9.82 8.27 0.31
N SER A 49 -10.70 9.23 0.58
CA SER A 49 -11.06 10.30 -0.38
C SER A 49 -10.28 11.59 -0.18
N THR A 50 -9.86 11.88 1.05
CA THR A 50 -9.09 13.10 1.37
C THR A 50 -7.60 12.84 1.21
N LYS A 51 -6.83 13.89 0.93
CA LYS A 51 -5.37 13.76 0.80
C LYS A 51 -4.74 13.46 2.16
N GLU A 52 -5.33 14.00 3.21
CA GLU A 52 -4.90 13.86 4.60
C GLU A 52 -5.02 12.40 5.04
N ASP A 53 -6.15 11.74 4.76
CA ASP A 53 -6.36 10.34 5.11
C ASP A 53 -5.48 9.41 4.26
N GLN A 54 -5.28 9.72 2.98
CA GLN A 54 -4.36 8.97 2.12
C GLN A 54 -2.91 9.08 2.61
N ALA A 55 -2.48 10.27 3.02
CA ALA A 55 -1.15 10.50 3.57
C ALA A 55 -0.97 9.75 4.90
N ALA A 56 -1.96 9.78 5.78
CA ALA A 56 -1.94 9.03 7.04
C ALA A 56 -1.87 7.51 6.80
N ALA A 57 -2.65 6.99 5.86
CA ALA A 57 -2.63 5.59 5.47
C ALA A 57 -1.28 5.17 4.87
N LEU A 58 -0.69 5.99 4.00
CA LEU A 58 0.64 5.73 3.45
C LEU A 58 1.71 5.73 4.53
N LYS A 59 1.67 6.69 5.47
CA LYS A 59 2.62 6.78 6.57
C LYS A 59 2.63 5.51 7.42
N ARG A 60 1.45 4.92 7.70
CA ARG A 60 1.34 3.63 8.40
C ARG A 60 2.07 2.50 7.70
N HIS A 61 2.10 2.48 6.37
CA HIS A 61 2.77 1.45 5.58
C HIS A 61 4.26 1.71 5.35
N LEU A 62 4.79 2.84 5.85
CA LEU A 62 6.22 3.17 5.84
C LEU A 62 6.95 2.75 7.12
N GLU A 63 6.22 2.18 8.09
CA GLU A 63 6.80 1.55 9.27
C GLU A 63 7.62 0.32 8.89
N PHE A 64 8.48 -0.14 9.81
CA PHE A 64 9.31 -1.33 9.61
C PHE A 64 8.47 -2.52 9.12
N PHE A 65 8.85 -3.08 7.97
CA PHE A 65 8.21 -4.24 7.38
C PHE A 65 9.27 -5.13 6.76
N ASN A 66 9.40 -6.36 7.27
CA ASN A 66 10.35 -7.33 6.77
C ASN A 66 9.70 -8.71 6.77
N THR A 67 9.59 -9.30 5.59
CA THR A 67 8.97 -10.60 5.36
C THR A 67 9.78 -11.40 4.35
N GLN A 68 9.53 -12.71 4.30
CA GLN A 68 10.01 -13.53 3.20
C GLN A 68 9.09 -13.30 1.99
N PRO A 69 9.62 -12.77 0.87
CA PRO A 69 8.84 -12.52 -0.34
C PRO A 69 8.53 -13.81 -1.13
#